data_AF-A0A8B8CLB7-F1
#
_entry.id   AF-A0A8B8CLB7-F1
#
_cell.length_a   1.000
_cell.length_b   1.000
_cell.length_c   1.000
_cell.angle_alpha   90.00
_cell.angle_beta   90.00
_cell.angle_gamma   90.00
#
_symmetry.space_group_name_H-M   'P 1'
#
loop_
_entity.id
_entity.type
_entity.pdbx_description
1 polymer ?
#
loop_
_entity_poly.entity_id
_entity_poly.type
_entity_poly.pdbx_seq_one_letter_code
_entity_poly.pdbx_strand_id
1 'polypeptide(L)'
;MLPPVLLRLPCFLAVVFVCFAWPEFRRVCRRYELDVGIQRAPWEREATHTCVPGPPNGRCFIRDASGGFNCTGNFQLQGGLENRRSLCCEKSGFELVDCFVPRRLFSFRDGFDIQHRHTVLRSLTSYPTRNDETTFSVELCFLRRRFSTMW
;
A
#
# COMPACT_ATOMS: atom_id res chain seq x y z
N MET A 1 -43.72 52.59 -9.93
CA MET A 1 -43.88 51.13 -9.78
C MET A 1 -42.80 50.47 -10.63
N LEU A 2 -41.67 50.07 -10.03
CA LEU A 2 -40.58 49.35 -10.70
C LEU A 2 -40.68 47.85 -10.35
N PRO A 3 -40.43 46.92 -11.28
CA PRO A 3 -40.41 45.49 -10.96
C PRO A 3 -39.10 45.11 -10.25
N PRO A 4 -39.11 44.09 -9.38
CA PRO A 4 -37.90 43.63 -8.71
C PRO A 4 -37.08 42.79 -9.70
N VAL A 5 -35.84 43.21 -9.94
CA VAL A 5 -34.83 42.42 -10.65
C VAL A 5 -34.49 41.22 -9.79
N LEU A 6 -34.90 40.03 -10.25
CA LEU A 6 -34.53 38.76 -9.65
C LEU A 6 -33.01 38.63 -9.61
N LEU A 7 -32.48 38.68 -8.40
CA LEU A 7 -31.13 38.33 -8.02
C LEU A 7 -30.88 36.85 -8.40
N ARG A 8 -30.29 36.59 -9.59
CA ARG A 8 -29.75 35.28 -9.94
C ARG A 8 -28.27 35.27 -9.65
N LEU A 9 -27.90 34.99 -8.39
CA LEU A 9 -26.58 34.47 -8.08
C LEU A 9 -26.43 33.12 -8.82
N PRO A 10 -25.42 32.94 -9.69
CA PRO A 10 -25.06 31.59 -10.09
C PRO A 10 -24.55 30.89 -8.83
N CYS A 11 -25.32 29.88 -8.41
CA CYS A 11 -24.91 28.90 -7.41
C CYS A 11 -23.59 28.31 -7.93
N PHE A 12 -22.47 28.78 -7.38
CA PHE A 12 -21.17 28.16 -7.60
C PHE A 12 -21.31 26.73 -7.09
N LEU A 13 -21.48 25.79 -8.02
CA LEU A 13 -21.22 24.38 -7.82
C LEU A 13 -19.77 24.30 -7.33
N ALA A 14 -19.61 24.31 -6.01
CA ALA A 14 -18.40 23.87 -5.36
C ALA A 14 -18.27 22.39 -5.72
N VAL A 15 -17.61 22.14 -6.85
CA VAL A 15 -17.02 20.84 -7.13
C VAL A 15 -15.97 20.67 -6.04
N VAL A 16 -16.40 20.07 -4.93
CA VAL A 16 -15.50 19.55 -3.92
C VAL A 16 -14.76 18.42 -4.61
N PHE A 17 -13.66 18.76 -5.30
CA PHE A 17 -12.62 17.81 -5.59
C PHE A 17 -12.16 17.31 -4.23
N VAL A 18 -12.73 16.18 -3.80
CA VAL A 18 -12.14 15.36 -2.75
C VAL A 18 -10.84 14.85 -3.37
N CYS A 19 -9.80 15.68 -3.30
CA CYS A 19 -8.43 15.26 -3.51
C CYS A 19 -8.15 14.26 -2.40
N PHE A 20 -8.49 13.01 -2.67
CA PHE A 20 -8.00 11.88 -1.93
C PHE A 20 -6.46 12.00 -1.94
N ALA A 21 -5.91 12.49 -0.83
CA ALA A 21 -4.49 12.62 -0.56
C ALA A 21 -3.93 11.21 -0.32
N TRP A 22 -3.88 10.42 -1.39
CA TRP A 22 -3.40 9.05 -1.36
C TRP A 22 -1.96 9.07 -1.82
N PRO A 23 -1.04 8.56 -0.99
CA PRO A 23 0.38 8.84 -1.16
C PRO A 23 0.97 8.13 -2.36
N GLU A 24 2.06 8.71 -2.84
CA GLU A 24 2.95 8.08 -3.79
C GLU A 24 3.90 7.15 -3.02
N PHE A 25 4.14 5.95 -3.54
CA PHE A 25 5.04 4.98 -2.91
C PHE A 25 6.35 5.02 -3.67
N ARG A 26 7.47 5.37 -3.02
CA ARG A 26 8.75 5.52 -3.72
C ARG A 26 9.83 4.70 -3.05
N ARG A 27 10.10 3.54 -3.70
CA ARG A 27 11.31 2.72 -3.68
C ARG A 27 10.89 1.32 -4.08
N VAL A 28 11.49 0.80 -5.15
CA VAL A 28 11.34 -0.60 -5.56
C VAL A 28 12.51 -1.38 -4.98
N CYS A 29 12.23 -2.46 -4.27
CA CYS A 29 13.28 -3.34 -3.75
C CYS A 29 13.91 -4.13 -4.89
N ARG A 30 15.24 -4.28 -4.89
CA ARG A 30 15.99 -4.96 -5.96
C ARG A 30 15.62 -6.44 -6.06
N ARG A 31 16.02 -7.08 -7.16
CA ARG A 31 15.72 -8.50 -7.44
C ARG A 31 16.09 -9.46 -6.29
N TYR A 32 17.16 -9.17 -5.55
CA TYR A 32 17.69 -9.97 -4.45
C TYR A 32 17.40 -9.35 -3.07
N GLU A 33 16.35 -8.55 -2.98
CA GLU A 33 15.92 -7.92 -1.72
C GLU A 33 14.48 -8.32 -1.38
N LEU A 34 14.11 -8.23 -0.12
CA LEU A 34 12.77 -8.38 0.41
C LEU A 34 12.29 -7.04 0.93
N ASP A 35 11.04 -6.70 0.61
CA ASP A 35 10.34 -5.59 1.23
C ASP A 35 9.76 -6.07 2.56
N VAL A 36 10.39 -5.62 3.65
CA VAL A 36 10.06 -6.08 5.00
C VAL A 36 9.43 -4.96 5.84
N GLY A 37 9.22 -3.81 5.23
CA GLY A 37 8.65 -2.70 5.95
C GLY A 37 8.38 -1.48 5.11
N ILE A 38 7.50 -0.63 5.63
CA ILE A 38 7.11 0.61 5.00
C ILE A 38 6.88 1.65 6.08
N GLN A 39 7.41 2.85 5.88
CA GLN A 39 7.26 3.96 6.81
C GLN A 39 6.95 5.26 6.08
N ARG A 40 6.26 6.16 6.78
CA ARG A 40 5.94 7.50 6.32
C ARG A 40 5.69 8.40 7.51
N ALA A 41 6.40 9.51 7.62
CA ALA A 41 6.06 10.56 8.57
C ALA A 41 4.79 11.32 8.13
N PRO A 42 4.03 11.95 9.05
CA PRO A 42 2.81 12.68 8.70
C PRO A 42 2.98 13.73 7.58
N TRP A 43 4.14 14.40 7.57
CA TRP A 43 4.49 15.47 6.63
C TRP A 43 5.15 14.98 5.34
N GLU A 44 5.52 13.70 5.24
CA GLU A 44 6.15 13.14 4.05
C GLU A 44 5.11 12.82 2.99
N ARG A 45 5.35 13.22 1.74
CA ARG A 45 4.42 12.93 0.63
C ARG A 45 4.46 11.46 0.21
N GLU A 46 5.62 10.84 0.37
CA GLU A 46 5.90 9.50 -0.13
C GLU A 46 6.23 8.55 1.00
N ALA A 47 5.74 7.32 0.91
CA ALA A 47 6.14 6.26 1.82
C ALA A 47 7.45 5.62 1.35
N THR A 48 8.35 5.34 2.28
CA THR A 48 9.64 4.71 2.03
C THR A 48 9.60 3.24 2.43
N HIS A 49 10.04 2.37 1.52
CA HIS A 49 10.13 0.93 1.75
C HIS A 49 11.48 0.53 2.36
N THR A 50 11.46 -0.47 3.22
CA THR A 50 12.63 -1.07 3.84
C THR A 50 12.98 -2.36 3.12
N CYS A 51 14.03 -2.29 2.31
CA CYS A 51 14.53 -3.41 1.53
C CYS A 51 15.73 -4.06 2.24
N VAL A 52 15.68 -5.37 2.46
CA VAL A 52 16.78 -6.15 3.05
C VAL A 52 17.20 -7.28 2.11
N PRO A 53 18.44 -7.78 2.16
CA PRO A 53 18.85 -8.92 1.34
C PRO A 53 17.92 -10.13 1.51
N GLY A 54 17.64 -10.83 0.40
CA GLY A 54 16.78 -12.01 0.43
C GLY A 54 16.78 -12.80 -0.87
N PRO A 55 15.85 -13.77 -1.01
CA PRO A 55 15.79 -14.64 -2.18
C PRO A 55 15.50 -13.87 -3.48
N PRO A 56 15.95 -14.38 -4.65
CA PRO A 56 15.66 -13.76 -5.93
C PRO A 56 14.17 -13.77 -6.23
N ASN A 57 13.69 -12.69 -6.85
CA ASN A 57 12.35 -12.65 -7.44
C ASN A 57 12.17 -13.77 -8.48
N GLY A 58 11.00 -14.40 -8.47
CA GLY A 58 10.46 -15.20 -9.57
C GLY A 58 9.66 -14.32 -10.52
N ARG A 59 8.40 -14.70 -10.78
CA ARG A 59 7.45 -13.84 -11.50
C ARG A 59 7.10 -12.60 -10.69
N CYS A 60 6.90 -11.49 -11.41
CA CYS A 60 6.40 -10.25 -10.87
C CYS A 60 5.31 -9.68 -11.77
N PHE A 61 4.39 -8.93 -11.18
CA PHE A 61 3.41 -8.14 -11.91
C PHE A 61 3.21 -6.79 -11.24
N ILE A 62 2.71 -5.83 -12.00
CA ILE A 62 2.37 -4.50 -11.53
C ILE A 62 0.87 -4.46 -11.24
N ARG A 63 0.49 -3.87 -10.11
CA ARG A 63 -0.91 -3.68 -9.74
C ARG A 63 -1.19 -2.23 -9.40
N ASP A 64 -2.35 -1.74 -9.82
CA ASP A 64 -2.90 -0.48 -9.35
C ASP A 64 -3.10 -0.51 -7.82
N ALA A 65 -2.71 0.57 -7.13
CA ALA A 65 -2.77 0.70 -5.69
C ALA A 65 -3.76 1.80 -5.22
N SER A 66 -4.71 2.20 -6.06
CA SER A 66 -5.71 3.24 -5.77
C SER A 66 -6.65 2.92 -4.61
N GLY A 67 -6.77 1.66 -4.20
CA GLY A 67 -7.52 1.20 -3.02
C GLY A 67 -6.62 0.65 -1.90
N GLY A 68 -5.31 0.90 -2.01
CA GLY A 68 -4.27 0.13 -1.35
C GLY A 68 -3.75 -0.97 -2.28
N PHE A 69 -2.60 -1.57 -1.95
CA PHE A 69 -2.08 -2.69 -2.75
C PHE A 69 -2.52 -4.02 -2.15
N ASN A 70 -2.82 -4.97 -3.02
CA ASN A 70 -3.14 -6.33 -2.61
C ASN A 70 -2.38 -7.29 -3.53
N CYS A 71 -1.27 -7.85 -3.05
CA CYS A 71 -0.61 -8.92 -3.78
C CYS A 71 -1.35 -10.24 -3.46
N THR A 72 -2.00 -10.83 -4.45
CA THR A 72 -2.78 -12.06 -4.29
C THR A 72 -1.92 -13.30 -4.48
N GLY A 73 -2.37 -14.44 -3.97
CA GLY A 73 -1.66 -15.72 -4.14
C GLY A 73 -0.32 -15.75 -3.38
N ASN A 74 0.73 -16.18 -4.07
CA ASN A 74 2.08 -16.33 -3.51
C ASN A 74 2.99 -15.10 -3.75
N PHE A 75 2.39 -13.92 -3.93
CA PHE A 75 3.11 -12.70 -4.27
C PHE A 75 3.11 -11.76 -3.06
N GLN A 76 4.25 -11.13 -2.83
CA GLN A 76 4.43 -10.10 -1.80
C GLN A 76 4.87 -8.80 -2.45
N LEU A 77 4.63 -7.71 -1.74
CA LEU A 77 5.04 -6.37 -2.16
C LEU A 77 6.55 -6.31 -2.34
N GLN A 78 6.99 -5.58 -3.35
CA GLN A 78 8.39 -5.35 -3.67
C GLN A 78 8.61 -3.85 -3.90
N GLY A 79 7.98 -3.04 -3.07
CA GLY A 79 7.99 -1.58 -3.18
C GLY A 79 6.92 -0.95 -4.07
N GLY A 80 7.02 0.37 -4.15
CA GLY A 80 6.14 1.26 -4.88
C GLY A 80 6.70 1.78 -6.21
N LEU A 81 5.80 1.96 -7.17
CA LEU A 81 6.07 2.52 -8.49
C LEU A 81 5.30 3.84 -8.67
N GLU A 82 5.77 4.67 -9.59
CA GLU A 82 5.09 5.91 -10.00
C GLU A 82 3.64 5.66 -10.43
N ASN A 83 2.81 6.69 -10.28
CA ASN A 83 1.38 6.69 -10.59
C ASN A 83 0.58 5.70 -9.75
N ARG A 84 0.87 5.62 -8.44
CA ARG A 84 0.11 4.80 -7.48
C ARG A 84 0.05 3.33 -7.88
N ARG A 85 1.19 2.79 -8.32
CA ARG A 85 1.33 1.37 -8.68
C ARG A 85 2.20 0.66 -7.67
N SER A 86 1.98 -0.63 -7.52
CA SER A 86 2.75 -1.51 -6.66
C SER A 86 3.39 -2.61 -7.50
N LEU A 87 4.60 -3.03 -7.11
CA LEU A 87 5.24 -4.21 -7.69
C LEU A 87 4.97 -5.40 -6.77
N CYS A 88 4.31 -6.43 -7.27
CA CYS A 88 4.08 -7.68 -6.57
C CYS A 88 4.97 -8.77 -7.17
N CYS A 89 5.75 -9.45 -6.34
CA CYS A 89 6.69 -10.50 -6.77
C CYS A 89 6.53 -11.76 -5.93
N GLU A 90 6.62 -12.93 -6.58
CA GLU A 90 6.90 -14.18 -5.88
C GLU A 90 8.42 -14.32 -5.66
N LYS A 91 8.82 -15.13 -4.68
CA LYS A 91 10.23 -15.43 -4.42
C LYS A 91 10.55 -16.84 -4.91
N SER A 92 11.57 -16.96 -5.75
CA SER A 92 11.92 -18.23 -6.41
C SER A 92 12.31 -19.28 -5.38
N GLY A 93 11.58 -20.40 -5.34
CA GLY A 93 11.81 -21.48 -4.37
C GLY A 93 11.22 -21.20 -2.97
N PHE A 94 10.36 -20.18 -2.82
CA PHE A 94 9.71 -19.84 -1.56
C PHE A 94 8.19 -19.70 -1.71
N GLU A 95 7.50 -19.82 -0.59
CA GLU A 95 6.07 -19.62 -0.46
C GLU A 95 5.72 -18.72 0.72
N LEU A 96 4.60 -18.02 0.59
CA LEU A 96 3.98 -17.24 1.66
C LEU A 96 3.14 -18.18 2.51
N VAL A 97 3.38 -18.16 3.82
CA VAL A 97 2.71 -19.00 4.80
C VAL A 97 2.32 -18.19 6.01
N ASP A 98 1.37 -18.72 6.79
CA ASP A 98 0.96 -18.17 8.08
C ASP A 98 0.67 -16.66 8.02
N CYS A 99 -0.06 -16.25 6.97
CA CYS A 99 -0.42 -14.86 6.76
C CYS A 99 -1.40 -14.37 7.83
N PHE A 100 -1.18 -13.17 8.35
CA PHE A 100 -2.01 -12.58 9.40
C PHE A 100 -2.19 -11.07 9.22
N VAL A 101 -3.29 -10.57 9.74
CA VAL A 101 -3.59 -9.13 9.81
C VAL A 101 -3.41 -8.69 11.27
N PRO A 102 -2.43 -7.84 11.59
CA PRO A 102 -2.30 -7.29 12.93
C PRO A 102 -3.58 -6.55 13.34
N ARG A 103 -3.96 -6.61 14.62
CA ARG A 103 -5.15 -5.89 15.13
C ARG A 103 -5.02 -4.36 15.07
N ARG A 104 -3.80 -3.85 14.85
CA ARG A 104 -3.50 -2.43 14.76
C ARG A 104 -3.87 -1.90 13.38
N LEU A 105 -4.61 -0.80 13.37
CA LEU A 105 -4.78 0.04 12.19
C LEU A 105 -3.65 1.07 12.10
N PHE A 106 -3.30 1.41 10.86
CA PHE A 106 -2.33 2.44 10.53
C PHE A 106 -3.07 3.59 9.85
N SER A 107 -2.47 4.78 9.87
CA SER A 107 -3.08 6.00 9.31
C SER A 107 -2.11 6.65 8.35
N PHE A 108 -2.55 6.98 7.14
CA PHE A 108 -1.74 7.85 6.30
C PHE A 108 -1.64 9.23 6.94
N ARG A 109 -2.75 9.82 7.38
CA ARG A 109 -2.78 11.17 8.01
C ARG A 109 -1.78 11.30 9.16
N ASP A 110 -1.80 10.36 10.10
CA ASP A 110 -0.99 10.42 11.32
C ASP A 110 0.41 9.80 11.14
N GLY A 111 0.71 9.33 9.93
CA GLY A 111 1.94 8.60 9.64
C GLY A 111 1.94 7.16 10.17
N PHE A 112 2.91 6.40 9.72
CA PHE A 112 3.07 5.00 10.13
C PHE A 112 4.52 4.55 10.01
N ASP A 113 4.86 3.56 10.83
CA ASP A 113 6.12 2.85 10.75
C ASP A 113 5.86 1.37 10.96
N ILE A 114 6.04 0.60 9.88
CA ILE A 114 5.74 -0.83 9.81
C ILE A 114 7.05 -1.51 9.44
N GLN A 115 7.81 -1.96 10.42
CA GLN A 115 9.08 -2.67 10.20
C GLN A 115 9.00 -4.06 10.79
N HIS A 116 9.15 -5.07 9.95
CA HIS A 116 9.20 -6.45 10.39
C HIS A 116 10.50 -7.10 9.93
N ARG A 117 11.11 -7.93 10.78
CA ARG A 117 12.37 -8.61 10.41
C ARG A 117 12.13 -9.95 9.70
N HIS A 118 11.00 -10.58 9.95
CA HIS A 118 10.76 -11.98 9.58
C HIS A 118 9.51 -12.17 8.71
N THR A 119 8.79 -11.10 8.42
CA THR A 119 7.57 -11.14 7.61
C THR A 119 7.68 -10.15 6.47
N VAL A 120 6.99 -10.46 5.38
CA VAL A 120 6.88 -9.61 4.21
C VAL A 120 5.50 -8.97 4.14
N LEU A 121 5.44 -7.78 3.56
CA LEU A 121 4.18 -7.08 3.29
C LEU A 121 3.46 -7.73 2.12
N ARG A 122 2.24 -8.22 2.33
CA ARG A 122 1.41 -8.81 1.26
C ARG A 122 0.37 -7.83 0.75
N SER A 123 -0.35 -7.18 1.65
CA SER A 123 -1.38 -6.23 1.28
C SER A 123 -1.51 -5.07 2.28
N LEU A 124 -1.91 -3.92 1.77
CA LEU A 124 -2.41 -2.76 2.49
C LEU A 124 -3.84 -2.54 2.01
N THR A 125 -4.80 -2.70 2.90
CA THR A 125 -6.23 -2.59 2.57
C THR A 125 -6.82 -1.38 3.27
N SER A 126 -7.46 -0.50 2.51
CA SER A 126 -8.18 0.65 3.07
C SER A 126 -9.22 0.20 4.09
N TYR A 127 -9.19 0.82 5.27
CA TYR A 127 -10.09 0.53 6.38
C TYR A 127 -10.47 1.86 7.04
N PRO A 128 -11.27 2.71 6.36
CA PRO A 128 -11.60 4.05 6.85
C PRO A 128 -12.41 3.96 8.15
N THR A 129 -12.05 4.80 9.13
CA THR A 129 -12.80 4.96 10.38
C THR A 129 -13.56 6.28 10.38
N ARG A 130 -14.53 6.43 11.29
CA ARG A 130 -15.30 7.68 11.43
C ARG A 130 -14.44 8.92 11.71
N ASN A 131 -13.28 8.73 12.34
CA ASN A 131 -12.39 9.84 12.75
C ASN A 131 -11.22 10.05 11.78
N ASP A 132 -10.97 9.08 10.90
CA ASP A 132 -9.86 9.10 9.96
C ASP A 132 -10.20 8.21 8.76
N GLU A 133 -10.47 8.84 7.61
CA GLU A 133 -10.78 8.14 6.36
C GLU A 133 -9.54 7.55 5.69
N THR A 134 -8.34 7.85 6.21
CA THR A 134 -7.06 7.41 5.66
C THR A 134 -6.49 6.20 6.39
N THR A 135 -7.25 5.61 7.30
CA THR A 135 -6.83 4.40 8.01
C THR A 135 -6.81 3.18 7.11
N PHE A 136 -5.89 2.27 7.40
CA PHE A 136 -5.71 1.03 6.65
C PHE A 136 -5.21 -0.10 7.56
N SER A 137 -5.45 -1.33 7.14
CA SER A 137 -4.90 -2.54 7.73
C SER A 137 -3.83 -3.14 6.83
N VAL A 138 -2.88 -3.87 7.41
CA VAL A 138 -1.84 -4.58 6.66
C VAL A 138 -1.97 -6.08 6.82
N GLU A 139 -1.64 -6.83 5.78
CA GLU A 139 -1.45 -8.28 5.84
C GLU A 139 0.03 -8.59 5.71
N LEU A 140 0.52 -9.39 6.65
CA LEU A 140 1.91 -9.83 6.72
C LEU A 140 1.95 -11.34 6.56
N CYS A 141 2.96 -11.85 5.86
CA CYS A 141 3.16 -13.29 5.69
C CYS A 141 4.59 -13.67 6.04
N PHE A 142 4.77 -14.90 6.49
CA PHE A 142 6.09 -15.50 6.59
C PHE A 142 6.52 -16.05 5.24
N LEU A 143 7.83 -16.00 4.98
CA LEU A 143 8.42 -16.57 3.78
C LEU A 143 9.08 -17.92 4.13
N ARG A 144 8.58 -19.02 3.55
CA ARG A 144 9.09 -20.37 3.79
C ARG A 144 9.70 -20.95 2.52
N ARG A 145 10.86 -21.60 2.64
CA ARG A 145 11.48 -22.30 1.50
C ARG A 145 10.60 -23.49 1.12
N ARG A 146 10.30 -23.64 -0.17
CA ARG A 146 9.62 -24.83 -0.68
C ARG A 146 10.59 -26.00 -0.59
N PHE A 147 10.19 -27.05 0.12
CA PHE A 147 10.88 -28.33 0.04
C PHE A 147 10.37 -29.02 -1.22
N SER A 148 11.20 -29.04 -2.26
CA SER A 148 11.00 -29.99 -3.36
C SER A 148 11.25 -31.38 -2.77
N THR A 149 10.20 -32.15 -2.51
CA THR A 149 10.37 -33.59 -2.37
C THR A 149 10.90 -34.10 -3.71
N MET A 150 12.21 -34.38 -3.77
CA MET A 150 12.77 -35.24 -4.80
C MET A 150 12.14 -36.62 -4.58
N TRP A 151 11.19 -36.97 -5.44
CA TRP A 151 10.74 -38.35 -5.64
C TRP A 151 11.32 -38.81 -6.96
#